data_AF-A0A4Q4PW63-F1
#
_entry.id   AF-A0A4Q4PW63-F1
#
_cell.length_a   1.000
_cell.length_b   1.000
_cell.length_c   1.000
_cell.angle_alpha   90.00
_cell.angle_beta   90.00
_cell.angle_gamma   90.00
#
_symmetry.space_group_name_H-M   'P 1'
#
loop_
_entity.id
_entity.type
_entity.pdbx_description
1 polymer ?
#
loop_
_entity_poly.entity_id
_entity_poly.type
_entity_poly.pdbx_seq_one_letter_code
_entity_poly.pdbx_strand_id
1 'polypeptide(L)'
;MVAGQDNHPRGALLEQIRSKSDLLAFQLGDFKNLIRDRKVVSFYETLQTRHLEFDSKSKSWTRTGGYITAVDADSALLQLPDSIEEKVPLDADHSMIVKFDTNDSRGYTSARDRLVQFEQDAPSVVAARFSRSTKSVRSFTVQPSVSEVSRVEHFVGREENITEICEALQYDGSRKTAVVHGLGGMGKTQLALAYAQRHRDDYSAVLWVNSKDVDTLKQGYAAAARRIYREHPSLVHLKAVAEGSDLNEAVEAVKRWLNSAGNDRWLVIYDNYDTPKLPGHDEPGTFDIRPFLPKADQGAVLITTRSSQLQLGHPVAVKKLRDIEHSLEILSRTSRRDGLSLDADARNLADELDGLPLALATAGAYLHLVPDSFAEYLQSYKESWAQLQQDTPQLLSYEDRALYSTWNISLNHVKQQSSLAAKLLQL
;
A
#
# COMPACT_ATOMS: atom_id res chain seq x y z
N MET A 1 6.13 -32.59 25.63
CA MET A 1 4.81 -32.27 26.21
C MET A 1 5.01 -31.16 27.23
N VAL A 2 4.67 -29.93 26.86
CA VAL A 2 4.43 -28.89 27.86
C VAL A 2 2.91 -28.81 27.97
N ALA A 3 2.37 -29.58 28.90
CA ALA A 3 0.99 -29.44 29.33
C ALA A 3 0.96 -28.34 30.39
N GLY A 4 0.01 -27.41 30.26
CA GLY A 4 -0.50 -26.68 31.42
C GLY A 4 -0.18 -25.19 31.53
N GLN A 5 -0.45 -24.38 30.49
CA GLN A 5 -0.94 -23.00 30.68
C GLN A 5 -1.83 -22.60 29.50
N ASP A 6 -3.16 -22.60 29.71
CA ASP A 6 -4.21 -22.31 28.73
C ASP A 6 -4.26 -20.83 28.26
N ASN A 7 -3.26 -20.01 28.58
CA ASN A 7 -3.24 -18.58 28.25
C ASN A 7 -1.90 -18.09 27.67
N HIS A 8 -1.07 -19.00 27.16
CA HIS A 8 0.14 -18.61 26.45
C HIS A 8 -0.23 -18.11 25.03
N PRO A 9 0.32 -16.98 24.53
CA PRO A 9 -0.03 -16.44 23.20
C PRO A 9 0.25 -17.40 22.04
N ARG A 10 1.18 -18.35 22.23
CA ARG A 10 1.40 -19.46 21.28
C ARG A 10 0.26 -20.50 21.25
N GLY A 11 -0.57 -20.56 22.28
CA GLY A 11 -1.75 -21.45 22.33
C GLY A 11 -2.80 -21.05 21.31
N ALA A 12 -3.09 -19.75 21.18
CA ALA A 12 -3.99 -19.24 20.14
C ALA A 12 -3.47 -19.52 18.73
N LEU A 13 -2.16 -19.33 18.50
CA LEU A 13 -1.52 -19.68 17.23
C LEU A 13 -1.57 -21.19 16.95
N LEU A 14 -1.28 -22.02 17.96
CA LEU A 14 -1.34 -23.49 17.86
C LEU A 14 -2.75 -23.99 17.53
N GLU A 15 -3.79 -23.38 18.12
CA GLU A 15 -5.18 -23.67 17.79
C GLU A 15 -5.54 -23.22 16.36
N GLN A 16 -5.08 -22.03 15.95
CA GLN A 16 -5.33 -21.51 14.60
C GLN A 16 -4.69 -22.36 13.50
N ILE A 17 -3.58 -23.05 13.75
CA ILE A 17 -2.88 -23.91 12.77
C ILE A 17 -3.27 -25.40 12.86
N ARG A 18 -4.16 -25.78 13.78
CA ARG A 18 -4.41 -27.19 14.15
C ARG A 18 -5.19 -27.99 13.12
N SER A 19 -6.21 -27.38 12.50
CA SER A 19 -7.07 -28.03 11.50
C SER A 19 -7.83 -26.97 10.71
N LYS A 20 -7.87 -27.09 9.37
CA LYS A 20 -8.57 -26.16 8.46
C LYS A 20 -8.23 -24.69 8.76
N SER A 21 -6.94 -24.41 8.92
CA SER A 21 -6.42 -23.09 9.27
C SER A 21 -6.62 -22.11 8.12
N ASP A 22 -7.42 -21.07 8.34
CA ASP A 22 -7.59 -19.97 7.38
C ASP A 22 -6.25 -19.25 7.12
N LEU A 23 -5.39 -19.15 8.13
CA LEU A 23 -4.05 -18.56 8.00
C LEU A 23 -3.16 -19.38 7.05
N LEU A 24 -3.08 -20.69 7.25
CA LEU A 24 -2.30 -21.55 6.36
C LEU A 24 -2.91 -21.65 4.95
N ALA A 25 -4.25 -21.58 4.85
CA ALA A 25 -4.94 -21.55 3.56
C ALA A 25 -4.62 -20.26 2.79
N PHE A 26 -4.61 -19.10 3.46
CA PHE A 26 -4.20 -17.82 2.88
C PHE A 26 -2.73 -17.85 2.44
N GLN A 27 -1.82 -18.28 3.32
CA GLN A 27 -0.39 -18.41 2.98
C GLN A 27 -0.14 -19.38 1.82
N LEU A 28 -0.89 -20.48 1.74
CA LEU A 28 -0.83 -21.41 0.61
C LEU A 28 -1.33 -20.75 -0.68
N GLY A 29 -2.37 -19.92 -0.61
CA GLY A 29 -2.84 -19.09 -1.72
C GLY A 29 -1.77 -18.13 -2.23
N ASP A 30 -1.14 -17.37 -1.32
CA ASP A 30 -0.03 -16.45 -1.63
C ASP A 30 1.15 -17.17 -2.26
N PHE A 31 1.52 -18.33 -1.71
CA PHE A 31 2.62 -19.15 -2.24
C PHE A 31 2.30 -19.64 -3.66
N LYS A 32 1.09 -20.16 -3.91
CA LYS A 32 0.65 -20.58 -5.25
C LYS A 32 0.69 -19.43 -6.25
N ASN A 33 0.32 -18.22 -5.83
CA ASN A 33 0.39 -17.02 -6.65
C ASN A 33 1.84 -16.62 -6.98
N LEU A 34 2.75 -16.69 -6.01
CA LEU A 34 4.17 -16.37 -6.19
C LEU A 34 4.87 -17.30 -7.20
N ILE A 35 4.43 -18.55 -7.28
CA ILE A 35 5.07 -19.59 -8.12
C ILE A 35 4.31 -19.88 -9.42
N ARG A 36 3.24 -19.14 -9.75
CA ARG A 36 2.36 -19.43 -10.90
C ARG A 36 3.05 -19.50 -12.26
N ASP A 37 4.22 -18.86 -12.40
CA ASP A 37 5.06 -18.85 -13.60
C ASP A 37 6.32 -19.72 -13.45
N ARG A 38 6.33 -20.61 -12.46
CA ARG A 38 7.46 -21.50 -12.12
C ARG A 38 7.00 -22.94 -12.21
N LYS A 39 7.87 -23.79 -12.76
CA LYS A 39 7.67 -25.24 -12.67
C LYS A 39 8.00 -25.67 -11.25
N VAL A 40 7.12 -26.47 -10.65
CA VAL A 40 7.24 -27.03 -9.30
C VAL A 40 7.32 -28.56 -9.43
N VAL A 41 8.13 -29.19 -8.60
CA VAL A 41 8.21 -30.65 -8.48
C VAL A 41 7.93 -31.00 -7.03
N SER A 42 6.84 -31.73 -6.79
CA SER A 42 6.37 -32.10 -5.47
C SER A 42 6.62 -33.59 -5.25
N PHE A 43 7.40 -33.92 -4.22
CA PHE A 43 7.65 -35.31 -3.80
C PHE A 43 6.76 -35.66 -2.63
N TYR A 44 6.12 -36.83 -2.65
CA TYR A 44 5.22 -37.26 -1.58
C TYR A 44 5.42 -38.74 -1.20
N GLU A 45 5.16 -39.05 0.07
CA GLU A 45 5.29 -40.41 0.62
C GLU A 45 4.15 -41.32 0.15
N THR A 46 4.44 -42.61 -0.04
CA THR A 46 3.43 -43.63 -0.34
C THR A 46 3.33 -44.71 0.74
N LEU A 47 4.24 -44.76 1.71
CA LEU A 47 4.24 -45.73 2.80
C LEU A 47 3.82 -45.08 4.12
N GLN A 48 3.21 -45.88 5.00
CA GLN A 48 2.80 -45.43 6.32
C GLN A 48 3.96 -45.51 7.32
N THR A 49 4.11 -44.47 8.14
CA THR A 49 5.05 -44.46 9.27
C THR A 49 4.37 -45.03 10.51
N ARG A 50 5.11 -45.71 11.39
CA ARG A 50 4.56 -46.13 12.69
C ARG A 50 4.52 -44.98 13.70
N HIS A 51 3.43 -44.89 14.46
CA HIS A 51 3.28 -43.91 15.53
C HIS A 51 4.36 -44.08 16.62
N LEU A 52 4.79 -42.96 17.19
CA LEU A 52 5.69 -42.95 18.34
C LEU A 52 4.92 -43.44 19.57
N GLU A 53 5.38 -44.52 20.17
CA GLU A 53 4.90 -45.02 21.45
C GLU A 53 6.03 -44.99 22.47
N PHE A 54 5.68 -44.64 23.70
CA PHE A 54 6.64 -44.63 24.78
C PHE A 54 6.84 -46.05 25.29
N ASP A 55 8.02 -46.61 25.08
CA ASP A 55 8.39 -47.89 25.67
C ASP A 55 8.83 -47.65 27.11
N SER A 56 7.99 -48.09 28.05
CA SER A 56 8.23 -47.97 29.48
C SER A 56 9.43 -48.78 29.98
N LYS A 57 9.86 -49.81 29.24
CA LYS A 57 11.02 -50.63 29.60
C LYS A 57 12.34 -49.96 29.21
N SER A 58 12.45 -49.46 27.98
CA SER A 58 13.64 -48.72 27.53
C SER A 58 13.65 -47.24 27.94
N LYS A 59 12.54 -46.74 28.51
CA LYS A 59 12.32 -45.32 28.82
C LYS A 59 12.56 -44.40 27.60
N SER A 60 12.23 -44.88 26.42
CA SER A 60 12.46 -44.19 25.16
C SER A 60 11.22 -44.20 24.27
N TRP A 61 11.10 -43.22 23.37
CA TRP A 61 10.05 -43.22 22.38
C TRP A 61 10.51 -44.01 21.16
N THR A 62 9.75 -45.04 20.79
CA THR A 62 10.03 -45.91 19.65
C THR A 62 8.86 -45.91 18.68
N ARG A 63 9.14 -46.06 17.38
CA ARG A 63 8.09 -46.17 16.35
C ARG A 63 7.52 -47.58 16.29
N THR A 64 6.89 -48.02 17.38
CA THR A 64 6.33 -49.36 17.53
C THR A 64 4.81 -49.41 17.39
N GLY A 65 4.14 -48.25 17.48
CA GLY A 65 2.69 -48.14 17.41
C GLY A 65 2.10 -48.43 16.04
N GLY A 66 0.79 -48.21 15.92
CA GLY A 66 0.04 -48.40 14.68
C GLY A 66 0.58 -47.58 13.51
N TYR A 67 0.29 -48.05 12.29
CA TYR A 67 0.63 -47.35 11.05
C TYR A 67 -0.25 -46.11 10.87
N ILE A 68 0.39 -45.00 10.51
CA ILE A 68 -0.26 -43.73 10.17
C ILE A 68 0.32 -43.19 8.87
N THR A 69 -0.50 -42.48 8.10
CA THR A 69 0.00 -41.59 7.06
C THR A 69 0.31 -40.26 7.72
N ALA A 70 1.58 -39.85 7.76
CA ALA A 70 1.96 -38.64 8.50
C ALA A 70 1.55 -37.38 7.74
N VAL A 71 1.71 -37.39 6.41
CA VAL A 71 1.22 -36.36 5.49
C VAL A 71 0.53 -37.06 4.33
N ASP A 72 -0.78 -36.81 4.17
CA ASP A 72 -1.53 -37.34 3.03
C ASP A 72 -1.13 -36.64 1.72
N ALA A 73 -1.39 -37.31 0.59
CA ALA A 73 -1.03 -36.77 -0.72
C ALA A 73 -1.75 -35.44 -1.02
N ASP A 74 -2.97 -35.22 -0.53
CA ASP A 74 -3.70 -33.97 -0.78
C ASP A 74 -3.06 -32.79 -0.05
N SER A 75 -2.48 -33.04 1.12
CA SER A 75 -1.70 -32.07 1.90
C SER A 75 -0.27 -31.87 1.37
N ALA A 76 0.34 -32.91 0.80
CA ALA A 76 1.70 -32.85 0.26
C ALA A 76 1.78 -32.18 -1.12
N LEU A 77 0.65 -32.08 -1.83
CA LEU A 77 0.56 -31.55 -3.18
C LEU A 77 -0.11 -30.17 -3.21
N LEU A 78 0.35 -29.30 -4.12
CA LEU A 78 -0.22 -27.97 -4.31
C LEU A 78 -1.51 -27.99 -5.14
N GLN A 79 -1.89 -29.14 -5.70
CA GLN A 79 -3.08 -29.32 -6.54
C GLN A 79 -3.08 -28.38 -7.74
N LEU A 80 -1.91 -28.15 -8.33
CA LEU A 80 -1.76 -27.34 -9.54
C LEU A 80 -1.90 -28.22 -10.79
N PRO A 81 -2.17 -27.62 -11.97
CA PRO A 81 -2.17 -28.34 -13.24
C PRO A 81 -0.83 -29.05 -13.48
N ASP A 82 -0.85 -30.19 -14.15
CA ASP A 82 0.36 -31.01 -14.40
C ASP A 82 1.41 -30.31 -15.29
N SER A 83 1.01 -29.24 -15.99
CA SER A 83 1.93 -28.36 -16.72
C SER A 83 2.78 -27.47 -15.80
N ILE A 84 2.39 -27.31 -14.54
CA ILE A 84 3.01 -26.44 -13.54
C ILE A 84 3.60 -27.27 -12.40
N GLU A 85 2.85 -28.23 -11.85
CA GLU A 85 3.30 -29.10 -10.76
C GLU A 85 3.47 -30.54 -11.24
N GLU A 86 4.71 -31.01 -11.17
CA GLU A 86 5.04 -32.41 -11.41
C GLU A 86 5.00 -33.19 -10.09
N LYS A 87 4.17 -34.23 -10.03
CA LYS A 87 3.87 -34.97 -8.79
C LYS A 87 4.66 -36.28 -8.80
N VAL A 88 5.60 -36.45 -7.88
CA VAL A 88 6.54 -37.58 -7.86
C VAL A 88 6.33 -38.44 -6.61
N PRO A 89 5.71 -39.62 -6.72
CA PRO A 89 5.57 -40.54 -5.59
C PRO A 89 6.92 -41.15 -5.21
N LEU A 90 7.20 -41.22 -3.92
CA LEU A 90 8.35 -41.91 -3.36
C LEU A 90 7.91 -43.11 -2.51
N ASP A 91 8.48 -44.27 -2.80
CA ASP A 91 8.28 -45.51 -2.04
C ASP A 91 9.04 -45.45 -0.71
N ALA A 92 8.62 -44.53 0.15
CA ALA A 92 9.19 -44.23 1.43
C ALA A 92 8.09 -43.74 2.38
N ASP A 93 8.34 -43.88 3.67
CA ASP A 93 7.53 -43.26 4.71
C ASP A 93 8.11 -41.88 5.07
N HIS A 94 7.36 -41.08 5.83
CA HIS A 94 7.72 -39.73 6.23
C HIS A 94 9.09 -39.63 6.92
N SER A 95 9.52 -40.70 7.59
CA SER A 95 10.79 -40.73 8.31
C SER A 95 11.99 -40.98 7.39
N MET A 96 11.74 -41.51 6.18
CA MET A 96 12.72 -41.92 5.19
C MET A 96 12.65 -41.15 3.86
N ILE A 97 11.59 -40.37 3.61
CA ILE A 97 11.35 -39.72 2.30
C ILE A 97 12.50 -38.79 1.82
N VAL A 98 13.28 -38.22 2.75
CA VAL A 98 14.47 -37.40 2.46
C VAL A 98 15.80 -38.09 2.82
N LYS A 99 15.75 -39.34 3.28
CA LYS A 99 16.91 -40.13 3.67
C LYS A 99 17.15 -41.18 2.61
N PHE A 100 18.11 -40.90 1.76
CA PHE A 100 18.48 -41.79 0.67
C PHE A 100 19.54 -42.77 1.18
N ASP A 101 19.25 -44.07 1.12
CA ASP A 101 20.20 -45.11 1.55
C ASP A 101 21.44 -45.15 0.65
N THR A 102 21.26 -44.85 -0.64
CA THR A 102 22.32 -44.80 -1.66
C THR A 102 22.04 -43.71 -2.70
N ASN A 103 23.08 -43.31 -3.43
CA ASN A 103 23.00 -42.39 -4.57
C ASN A 103 22.29 -42.97 -5.81
N ASP A 104 22.01 -44.26 -5.81
CA ASP A 104 21.24 -44.94 -6.87
C ASP A 104 19.76 -45.14 -6.49
N SER A 105 19.37 -44.78 -5.26
CA SER A 105 17.98 -44.87 -4.83
C SER A 105 17.08 -44.01 -5.72
N ARG A 106 15.88 -44.53 -6.04
CA ARG A 106 14.93 -43.88 -6.96
C ARG A 106 14.59 -42.45 -6.54
N GLY A 107 14.42 -42.20 -5.25
CA GLY A 107 14.15 -40.85 -4.73
C GLY A 107 15.31 -39.89 -4.96
N TYR A 108 16.55 -40.36 -4.70
CA TYR A 108 17.76 -39.56 -4.91
C TYR A 108 17.96 -39.22 -6.38
N THR A 109 17.91 -40.24 -7.25
CA THR A 109 18.11 -40.05 -8.70
C THR A 109 17.01 -39.16 -9.29
N SER A 110 15.76 -39.33 -8.89
CA SER A 110 14.65 -38.46 -9.34
C SER A 110 14.86 -37.00 -8.94
N ALA A 111 15.22 -36.73 -7.69
CA ALA A 111 15.50 -35.36 -7.22
C ALA A 111 16.71 -34.74 -7.94
N ARG A 112 17.82 -35.49 -8.01
CA ARG A 112 19.04 -35.07 -8.70
C ARG A 112 18.77 -34.75 -10.17
N ASP A 113 18.08 -35.63 -10.88
CA ASP A 113 17.86 -35.46 -12.32
C ASP A 113 16.97 -34.24 -12.62
N ARG A 114 15.97 -33.94 -11.77
CA ARG A 114 15.18 -32.70 -11.87
C ARG A 114 16.01 -31.45 -11.56
N LEU A 115 16.88 -31.50 -10.55
CA LEU A 115 17.78 -30.39 -10.24
C LEU A 115 18.73 -30.08 -11.39
N VAL A 116 19.34 -31.11 -11.99
CA VAL A 116 20.20 -30.99 -13.17
C VAL A 116 19.41 -30.45 -14.36
N GLN A 117 18.19 -30.93 -14.58
CA GLN A 117 17.32 -30.39 -15.63
C GLN A 117 17.01 -28.90 -15.39
N PHE A 118 16.69 -28.50 -14.15
CA PHE A 118 16.42 -27.11 -13.82
C PHE A 118 17.65 -26.22 -14.02
N GLU A 119 18.85 -26.70 -13.68
CA GLU A 119 20.10 -25.99 -13.95
C GLU A 119 20.33 -25.80 -15.47
N GLN A 120 20.10 -26.84 -16.27
CA GLN A 120 20.25 -26.80 -17.72
C GLN A 120 19.24 -25.86 -18.39
N ASP A 121 17.98 -25.89 -17.93
CA ASP A 121 16.90 -25.06 -18.48
C ASP A 121 17.00 -23.60 -18.00
N ALA A 122 17.62 -23.35 -16.84
CA ALA A 122 17.63 -22.06 -16.15
C ALA A 122 18.04 -20.89 -17.05
N PRO A 123 19.14 -20.91 -17.83
CA PRO A 123 19.53 -19.76 -18.65
C PRO A 123 18.43 -19.31 -19.60
N SER A 124 17.74 -20.25 -20.25
CA SER A 124 16.66 -19.97 -21.20
C SER A 124 15.39 -19.49 -20.51
N VAL A 125 15.00 -20.13 -19.41
CA VAL A 125 13.79 -19.80 -18.63
C VAL A 125 13.95 -18.43 -17.98
N VAL A 126 15.12 -18.17 -17.38
CA VAL A 126 15.48 -16.89 -16.79
C VAL A 126 15.52 -15.81 -17.87
N ALA A 127 16.24 -16.02 -18.98
CA ALA A 127 16.29 -15.05 -20.06
C ALA A 127 14.91 -14.74 -20.66
N ALA A 128 14.06 -15.75 -20.87
CA ALA A 128 12.69 -15.57 -21.36
C ALA A 128 11.82 -14.80 -20.36
N ARG A 129 11.94 -15.10 -19.05
CA ARG A 129 11.22 -14.37 -17.98
C ARG A 129 11.61 -12.89 -17.96
N PHE A 130 12.92 -12.59 -17.98
CA PHE A 130 13.42 -11.22 -18.01
C PHE A 130 13.16 -10.51 -19.36
N SER A 131 13.13 -11.24 -20.48
CA SER A 131 12.80 -10.70 -21.81
C SER A 131 11.30 -10.37 -21.96
N ARG A 132 10.40 -11.20 -21.41
CA ARG A 132 8.96 -10.91 -21.38
C ARG A 132 8.66 -9.71 -20.49
N SER A 133 9.28 -9.67 -19.31
CA SER A 133 9.22 -8.50 -18.42
C SER A 133 9.72 -7.24 -19.15
N THR A 134 10.91 -7.26 -19.77
CA THR A 134 11.44 -6.05 -20.45
C THR A 134 10.69 -5.65 -21.74
N LYS A 135 10.10 -6.57 -22.50
CA LYS A 135 9.32 -6.25 -23.72
C LYS A 135 7.91 -5.72 -23.43
N SER A 136 7.18 -6.31 -22.48
CA SER A 136 5.85 -5.81 -22.06
C SER A 136 5.96 -4.50 -21.27
N VAL A 137 7.02 -4.34 -20.47
CA VAL A 137 7.22 -3.10 -19.69
C VAL A 137 7.54 -1.92 -20.60
N ARG A 138 8.42 -2.08 -21.60
CA ARG A 138 8.77 -0.98 -22.51
C ARG A 138 7.60 -0.48 -23.36
N SER A 139 6.64 -1.33 -23.73
CA SER A 139 5.49 -0.92 -24.57
C SER A 139 4.45 -0.09 -23.83
N PHE A 140 4.45 -0.09 -22.50
CA PHE A 140 3.51 0.66 -21.67
C PHE A 140 4.20 1.58 -20.65
N THR A 141 5.54 1.73 -20.74
CA THR A 141 6.27 2.60 -19.80
C THR A 141 5.91 4.05 -20.06
N VAL A 142 5.36 4.74 -19.07
CA VAL A 142 5.11 6.19 -19.15
C VAL A 142 5.84 6.83 -17.99
N GLN A 143 6.90 7.58 -18.30
CA GLN A 143 7.78 8.20 -17.31
C GLN A 143 6.98 8.88 -16.20
N PRO A 144 7.06 8.41 -14.94
CA PRO A 144 6.33 8.98 -13.82
C PRO A 144 6.59 10.49 -13.70
N SER A 145 5.53 11.26 -13.87
CA SER A 145 5.54 12.71 -13.72
C SER A 145 4.56 13.03 -12.61
N VAL A 146 5.08 13.41 -11.45
CA VAL A 146 4.27 13.88 -10.32
C VAL A 146 4.36 15.41 -10.17
N SER A 147 4.76 16.08 -11.24
CA SER A 147 4.81 17.55 -11.38
C SER A 147 3.46 18.24 -11.16
N GLU A 148 2.35 17.49 -11.11
CA GLU A 148 1.00 17.99 -10.88
C GLU A 148 0.69 18.24 -9.40
N VAL A 149 1.56 17.77 -8.48
CA VAL A 149 1.38 17.93 -7.02
C VAL A 149 2.63 18.55 -6.40
N SER A 150 2.43 19.57 -5.57
CA SER A 150 3.53 20.15 -4.79
C SER A 150 4.04 19.12 -3.78
N ARG A 151 5.33 18.79 -3.89
CA ARG A 151 6.02 17.85 -3.02
C ARG A 151 6.55 18.58 -1.80
N VAL A 152 6.41 17.98 -0.62
CA VAL A 152 7.21 18.38 0.55
C VAL A 152 8.64 17.85 0.41
N GLU A 153 9.64 18.70 0.65
CA GLU A 153 11.05 18.29 0.59
C GLU A 153 11.35 17.14 1.56
N HIS A 154 10.69 17.15 2.72
CA HIS A 154 10.87 16.16 3.79
C HIS A 154 9.53 15.52 4.17
N PHE A 155 9.38 14.25 3.80
CA PHE A 155 8.27 13.41 4.24
C PHE A 155 8.68 12.63 5.49
N VAL A 156 7.92 12.78 6.57
CA VAL A 156 8.28 12.29 7.90
C VAL A 156 7.33 11.20 8.37
N GLY A 157 7.89 10.11 8.90
CA GLY A 157 7.16 8.97 9.42
C GLY A 157 6.33 8.22 8.36
N ARG A 158 5.26 7.55 8.81
CA ARG A 158 4.27 6.83 7.97
C ARG A 158 4.74 5.54 7.31
N GLU A 159 5.83 4.94 7.79
CA GLU A 159 6.32 3.66 7.28
C GLU A 159 5.30 2.52 7.41
N GLU A 160 4.53 2.50 8.51
CA GLU A 160 3.42 1.55 8.69
C GLU A 160 2.36 1.71 7.59
N ASN A 161 1.94 2.95 7.29
CA ASN A 161 0.94 3.19 6.25
C ASN A 161 1.48 2.88 4.85
N ILE A 162 2.77 3.12 4.58
CA ILE A 162 3.38 2.74 3.30
C ILE A 162 3.39 1.23 3.15
N THR A 163 3.75 0.50 4.21
CA THR A 163 3.72 -0.97 4.23
C THR A 163 2.30 -1.50 4.00
N GLU A 164 1.31 -0.92 4.67
CA GLU A 164 -0.11 -1.27 4.49
C GLU A 164 -0.59 -1.03 3.05
N ILE A 165 -0.16 0.07 2.41
CA ILE A 165 -0.44 0.32 0.99
C ILE A 165 0.25 -0.73 0.10
N CYS A 166 1.49 -1.12 0.39
CA CYS A 166 2.20 -2.16 -0.36
C CYS A 166 1.45 -3.49 -0.33
N GLU A 167 1.03 -3.92 0.87
CA GLU A 167 0.27 -5.15 1.09
C GLU A 167 -1.08 -5.09 0.36
N ALA A 168 -1.80 -3.97 0.47
CA ALA A 168 -3.08 -3.76 -0.19
C ALA A 168 -2.97 -3.77 -1.73
N LEU A 169 -1.85 -3.29 -2.28
CA LEU A 169 -1.61 -3.17 -3.73
C LEU A 169 -0.76 -4.31 -4.31
N GLN A 170 -0.46 -5.34 -3.53
CA GLN A 170 0.32 -6.49 -3.99
C GLN A 170 -0.43 -7.23 -5.11
N TYR A 171 0.17 -7.26 -6.29
CA TYR A 171 -0.44 -7.89 -7.46
C TYR A 171 -0.49 -9.41 -7.35
N ASP A 172 -1.69 -9.97 -7.33
CA ASP A 172 -1.94 -11.42 -7.29
C ASP A 172 -2.58 -11.96 -8.58
N GLY A 173 -2.67 -11.14 -9.63
CA GLY A 173 -3.41 -11.47 -10.86
C GLY A 173 -4.71 -10.69 -11.02
N SER A 174 -5.15 -9.98 -9.99
CA SER A 174 -6.33 -9.10 -10.02
C SER A 174 -5.97 -7.63 -9.79
N ARG A 175 -6.86 -6.71 -10.19
CA ARG A 175 -6.71 -5.28 -9.92
C ARG A 175 -6.87 -5.04 -8.43
N LYS A 176 -5.89 -4.37 -7.85
CA LYS A 176 -5.91 -3.99 -6.44
C LYS A 176 -6.32 -2.54 -6.26
N THR A 177 -7.12 -2.28 -5.22
CA THR A 177 -7.51 -0.92 -4.84
C THR A 177 -7.21 -0.72 -3.37
N ALA A 178 -6.47 0.34 -3.04
CA ALA A 178 -6.27 0.82 -1.68
C ALA A 178 -6.96 2.18 -1.51
N VAL A 179 -7.62 2.39 -0.37
CA VAL A 179 -8.35 3.62 -0.04
C VAL A 179 -7.72 4.26 1.19
N VAL A 180 -6.88 5.25 0.96
CA VAL A 180 -6.21 6.04 2.00
C VAL A 180 -7.19 7.09 2.52
N HIS A 181 -7.64 6.94 3.75
CA HIS A 181 -8.63 7.83 4.35
C HIS A 181 -8.19 8.44 5.67
N GLY A 182 -8.77 9.59 6.02
CA GLY A 182 -8.45 10.33 7.24
C GLY A 182 -8.84 11.80 7.13
N LEU A 183 -8.81 12.52 8.25
CA LEU A 183 -9.24 13.93 8.31
C LEU A 183 -8.38 14.84 7.41
N GLY A 184 -8.88 16.07 7.19
CA GLY A 184 -8.15 17.11 6.46
C GLY A 184 -6.78 17.38 7.08
N GLY A 185 -5.78 17.69 6.26
CA GLY A 185 -4.43 18.05 6.76
C GLY A 185 -3.57 16.90 7.33
N MET A 186 -4.07 15.65 7.34
CA MET A 186 -3.31 14.48 7.86
C MET A 186 -2.16 14.00 6.96
N GLY A 187 -2.01 14.56 5.75
CA GLY A 187 -0.92 14.22 4.82
C GLY A 187 -1.21 13.08 3.84
N LYS A 188 -2.48 12.71 3.59
CA LYS A 188 -2.87 11.64 2.66
C LYS A 188 -2.27 11.78 1.25
N THR A 189 -2.36 12.98 0.66
CA THR A 189 -1.78 13.30 -0.64
C THR A 189 -0.26 13.11 -0.65
N GLN A 190 0.43 13.54 0.41
CA GLN A 190 1.89 13.36 0.52
C GLN A 190 2.27 11.89 0.76
N LEU A 191 1.43 11.12 1.47
CA LEU A 191 1.60 9.68 1.62
C LEU A 191 1.47 8.94 0.28
N ALA A 192 0.44 9.26 -0.52
CA ALA A 192 0.27 8.70 -1.86
C ALA A 192 1.44 9.06 -2.79
N LEU A 193 1.94 10.30 -2.70
CA LEU A 193 3.12 10.76 -3.42
C LEU A 193 4.38 10.00 -3.00
N ALA A 194 4.60 9.83 -1.70
CA ALA A 194 5.76 9.10 -1.16
C ALA A 194 5.75 7.63 -1.61
N TYR A 195 4.59 6.97 -1.53
CA TYR A 195 4.40 5.61 -2.03
C TYR A 195 4.75 5.53 -3.53
N ALA A 196 4.16 6.39 -4.36
CA ALA A 196 4.38 6.40 -5.80
C ALA A 196 5.84 6.63 -6.20
N GLN A 197 6.60 7.38 -5.41
CA GLN A 197 8.02 7.61 -5.62
C GLN A 197 8.87 6.42 -5.22
N ARG A 198 8.61 5.83 -4.05
CA ARG A 198 9.38 4.68 -3.54
C ARG A 198 9.16 3.42 -4.38
N HIS A 199 7.96 3.26 -4.92
CA HIS A 199 7.55 2.12 -5.73
C HIS A 199 7.48 2.44 -7.22
N ARG A 200 8.17 3.51 -7.66
CA ARG A 200 8.12 4.00 -9.06
C ARG A 200 8.44 2.90 -10.07
N ASP A 201 9.45 2.09 -9.77
CA ASP A 201 9.99 1.07 -10.68
C ASP A 201 9.16 -0.23 -10.68
N ASP A 202 8.26 -0.39 -9.71
CA ASP A 202 7.31 -1.51 -9.66
C ASP A 202 6.23 -1.36 -10.74
N TYR A 203 5.99 -0.14 -11.20
CA TYR A 203 4.95 0.21 -12.16
C TYR A 203 5.50 0.61 -13.54
N SER A 204 4.81 0.22 -14.61
CA SER A 204 5.05 0.72 -15.97
C SER A 204 4.58 2.17 -16.13
N ALA A 205 3.52 2.56 -15.44
CA ALA A 205 3.02 3.93 -15.47
C ALA A 205 2.39 4.32 -14.15
N VAL A 206 2.63 5.56 -13.73
CA VAL A 206 1.93 6.20 -12.61
C VAL A 206 1.16 7.41 -13.14
N LEU A 207 -0.17 7.36 -13.02
CA LEU A 207 -1.09 8.41 -13.46
C LEU A 207 -1.74 9.05 -12.22
N TRP A 208 -1.72 10.37 -12.15
CA TRP A 208 -2.35 11.13 -11.07
C TRP A 208 -3.62 11.80 -11.58
N VAL A 209 -4.72 11.70 -10.83
CA VAL A 209 -6.03 12.25 -11.19
C VAL A 209 -6.62 12.93 -9.97
N ASN A 210 -6.75 14.26 -10.01
CA ASN A 210 -7.46 15.00 -8.98
C ASN A 210 -8.96 14.75 -9.09
N SER A 211 -9.57 14.21 -8.05
CA SER A 211 -10.94 13.70 -8.00
C SER A 211 -11.82 14.53 -7.05
N LYS A 212 -11.52 15.83 -6.93
CA LYS A 212 -12.32 16.80 -6.15
C LYS A 212 -13.76 16.88 -6.66
N ASP A 213 -13.92 16.88 -7.98
CA ASP A 213 -15.19 16.92 -8.69
C ASP A 213 -15.05 16.26 -10.06
N VAL A 214 -16.16 16.10 -10.79
CA VAL A 214 -16.18 15.42 -12.08
C VAL A 214 -15.32 16.15 -13.13
N ASP A 215 -15.29 17.48 -13.12
CA ASP A 215 -14.59 18.27 -14.14
C ASP A 215 -13.07 18.19 -13.95
N THR A 216 -12.60 18.38 -12.72
CA THR A 216 -11.18 18.22 -12.35
C THR A 216 -10.68 16.79 -12.61
N LEU A 217 -11.52 15.79 -12.33
CA LEU A 217 -11.22 14.39 -12.63
C LEU A 217 -11.02 14.19 -14.13
N LYS A 218 -11.95 14.65 -14.96
CA LYS A 218 -11.83 14.50 -16.41
C LYS A 218 -10.65 15.28 -16.99
N GLN A 219 -10.32 16.44 -16.43
CA GLN A 219 -9.11 17.19 -16.78
C GLN A 219 -7.83 16.39 -16.46
N GLY A 220 -7.79 15.67 -15.33
CA GLY A 220 -6.72 14.75 -14.98
C GLY A 220 -6.57 13.62 -16.01
N TYR A 221 -7.68 13.05 -16.48
CA TYR A 221 -7.65 12.08 -17.60
C TYR A 221 -7.12 12.67 -18.90
N ALA A 222 -7.48 13.90 -19.24
CA ALA A 222 -6.95 14.57 -20.42
C ALA A 222 -5.44 14.84 -20.29
N ALA A 223 -4.94 15.17 -19.10
CA ALA A 223 -3.52 15.30 -18.83
C ALA A 223 -2.79 13.95 -18.98
N ALA A 224 -3.36 12.88 -18.42
CA ALA A 224 -2.85 11.52 -18.58
C ALA A 224 -2.82 11.10 -20.06
N ALA A 225 -3.88 11.35 -20.83
CA ALA A 225 -3.96 11.04 -22.25
C ALA A 225 -2.83 11.71 -23.05
N ARG A 226 -2.61 13.03 -22.83
CA ARG A 226 -1.51 13.78 -23.47
C ARG A 226 -0.14 13.20 -23.12
N ARG A 227 0.06 12.80 -21.86
CA ARG A 227 1.34 12.23 -21.40
C ARG A 227 1.59 10.84 -21.99
N ILE A 228 0.58 9.97 -22.01
CA ILE A 228 0.67 8.65 -22.64
C ILE A 228 0.98 8.80 -24.13
N TYR A 229 0.29 9.69 -24.84
CA TYR A 229 0.52 9.91 -26.27
C TYR A 229 1.92 10.46 -26.57
N ARG A 230 2.46 11.34 -25.73
CA ARG A 230 3.83 11.87 -25.88
C ARG A 230 4.89 10.76 -25.83
N GLU A 231 4.74 9.82 -24.90
CA GLU A 231 5.66 8.68 -24.74
C GLU A 231 5.39 7.58 -25.78
N HIS A 232 4.15 7.45 -26.26
CA HIS A 232 3.71 6.43 -27.21
C HIS A 232 2.91 7.02 -28.39
N PRO A 233 3.54 7.77 -29.32
CA PRO A 233 2.83 8.44 -30.42
C PRO A 233 2.13 7.50 -31.41
N SER A 234 2.48 6.21 -31.40
CA SER A 234 1.83 5.19 -32.22
C SER A 234 0.40 4.86 -31.77
N LEU A 235 -0.02 5.29 -30.58
CA LEU A 235 -1.38 5.09 -30.06
C LEU A 235 -2.35 6.11 -30.68
N VAL A 236 -2.73 5.87 -31.94
CA VAL A 236 -3.56 6.80 -32.75
C VAL A 236 -4.88 7.19 -32.06
N HIS A 237 -5.47 6.30 -31.26
CA HIS A 237 -6.71 6.58 -30.52
C HIS A 237 -6.55 7.64 -29.40
N LEU A 238 -5.33 7.96 -28.98
CA LEU A 238 -5.04 9.04 -28.03
C LEU A 238 -4.67 10.36 -28.72
N LYS A 239 -4.36 10.34 -30.03
CA LYS A 239 -3.92 11.54 -30.78
C LYS A 239 -4.97 12.65 -30.77
N ALA A 240 -6.20 12.32 -31.21
CA ALA A 240 -7.28 13.30 -31.33
C ALA A 240 -7.63 13.94 -29.98
N VAL A 241 -7.54 13.18 -28.90
CA VAL A 241 -7.81 13.65 -27.53
C VAL A 241 -6.64 14.44 -26.94
N ALA A 242 -5.41 14.08 -27.29
CA ALA A 242 -4.23 14.84 -26.90
C ALA A 242 -4.20 16.22 -27.58
N GLU A 243 -4.78 16.33 -28.77
CA GLU A 243 -4.81 17.53 -29.63
C GLU A 243 -6.14 18.32 -29.55
N GLY A 244 -7.21 17.78 -28.93
CA GLY A 244 -8.57 18.34 -28.95
C GLY A 244 -9.48 17.89 -27.78
N SER A 245 -10.47 18.71 -27.45
CA SER A 245 -10.96 19.02 -26.09
C SER A 245 -12.05 18.13 -25.46
N ASP A 246 -12.45 16.99 -26.05
CA ASP A 246 -13.50 16.17 -25.43
C ASP A 246 -12.94 15.37 -24.23
N LEU A 247 -13.25 15.91 -23.06
CA LEU A 247 -12.87 15.34 -21.76
C LEU A 247 -13.45 13.94 -21.52
N ASN A 248 -14.61 13.59 -22.09
CA ASN A 248 -15.17 12.25 -21.97
C ASN A 248 -14.42 11.24 -22.87
N GLU A 249 -14.05 11.66 -24.08
CA GLU A 249 -13.21 10.83 -24.95
C GLU A 249 -11.85 10.57 -24.31
N ALA A 250 -11.30 11.54 -23.56
CA ALA A 250 -10.05 11.39 -22.82
C ALA A 250 -10.13 10.28 -21.77
N VAL A 251 -11.21 10.28 -20.99
CA VAL A 251 -11.48 9.25 -19.98
C VAL A 251 -11.51 7.88 -20.63
N GLU A 252 -12.28 7.70 -21.70
CA GLU A 252 -12.41 6.40 -22.37
C GLU A 252 -11.14 5.96 -23.08
N ALA A 253 -10.37 6.89 -23.66
CA ALA A 253 -9.10 6.57 -24.32
C ALA A 253 -8.04 6.07 -23.33
N VAL A 254 -7.90 6.74 -22.18
CA VAL A 254 -6.99 6.28 -21.11
C VAL A 254 -7.46 4.94 -20.54
N LYS A 255 -8.75 4.77 -20.26
CA LYS A 255 -9.29 3.50 -19.77
C LYS A 255 -9.05 2.35 -20.75
N ARG A 256 -9.15 2.60 -22.06
CA ARG A 256 -8.80 1.63 -23.10
C ARG A 256 -7.32 1.27 -23.07
N TRP A 257 -6.45 2.26 -22.88
CA TRP A 257 -5.00 2.03 -22.74
C TRP A 257 -4.67 1.20 -21.50
N LEU A 258 -5.25 1.52 -20.34
CA LEU A 258 -5.10 0.75 -19.09
C LEU A 258 -5.60 -0.70 -19.23
N ASN A 259 -6.61 -0.92 -20.07
CA ASN A 259 -7.18 -2.24 -20.36
C ASN A 259 -6.46 -3.03 -21.47
N SER A 260 -5.37 -2.50 -22.03
CA SER A 260 -4.65 -3.18 -23.10
C SER A 260 -3.97 -4.46 -22.60
N ALA A 261 -3.99 -5.51 -23.43
CA ALA A 261 -3.37 -6.78 -23.08
C ALA A 261 -1.86 -6.59 -22.80
N GLY A 262 -1.40 -7.12 -21.66
CA GLY A 262 -0.02 -6.96 -21.19
C GLY A 262 0.29 -5.60 -20.54
N ASN A 263 -0.71 -4.73 -20.34
CA ASN A 263 -0.59 -3.53 -19.50
C ASN A 263 -1.14 -3.83 -18.10
N ASP A 264 -0.35 -4.52 -17.28
CA ASP A 264 -0.75 -5.08 -15.99
C ASP A 264 -0.07 -4.43 -14.77
N ARG A 265 0.91 -3.54 -15.01
CA ARG A 265 1.69 -2.89 -13.95
C ARG A 265 1.49 -1.38 -13.88
N TRP A 266 0.32 -0.85 -14.20
CA TRP A 266 0.05 0.58 -14.00
C TRP A 266 -0.47 0.88 -12.59
N LEU A 267 -0.26 2.11 -12.13
CA LEU A 267 -0.85 2.70 -10.92
C LEU A 267 -1.65 3.95 -11.31
N VAL A 268 -2.92 4.01 -10.91
CA VAL A 268 -3.74 5.24 -11.00
C VAL A 268 -4.05 5.75 -9.60
N ILE A 269 -3.68 7.01 -9.34
CA ILE A 269 -3.90 7.68 -8.05
C ILE A 269 -5.05 8.67 -8.22
N TYR A 270 -6.17 8.42 -7.56
CA TYR A 270 -7.31 9.32 -7.46
C TYR A 270 -7.20 10.13 -6.17
N ASP A 271 -6.70 11.35 -6.25
CA ASP A 271 -6.46 12.21 -5.09
C ASP A 271 -7.67 13.11 -4.80
N ASN A 272 -7.92 13.46 -3.54
CA ASN A 272 -8.99 14.36 -3.10
C ASN A 272 -10.42 13.92 -3.44
N TYR A 273 -10.73 12.62 -3.39
CA TYR A 273 -12.11 12.15 -3.56
C TYR A 273 -12.94 12.34 -2.28
N ASP A 274 -13.13 13.59 -1.87
CA ASP A 274 -13.68 13.97 -0.57
C ASP A 274 -15.22 14.04 -0.53
N THR A 275 -15.90 14.00 -1.68
CA THR A 275 -17.37 14.06 -1.82
C THR A 275 -17.96 12.79 -2.46
N PRO A 276 -17.70 11.59 -1.90
CA PRO A 276 -18.19 10.36 -2.49
C PRO A 276 -19.72 10.27 -2.42
N LYS A 277 -20.35 9.82 -3.51
CA LYS A 277 -21.77 9.44 -3.48
C LYS A 277 -21.92 8.10 -2.77
N LEU A 278 -22.38 8.14 -1.51
CA LEU A 278 -22.56 6.96 -0.68
C LEU A 278 -23.97 6.35 -0.86
N PRO A 279 -24.13 5.02 -0.71
CA PRO A 279 -25.44 4.39 -0.79
C PRO A 279 -26.43 4.99 0.21
N GLY A 280 -27.61 5.41 -0.26
CA GLY A 280 -28.66 5.98 0.59
C GLY A 280 -28.48 7.47 0.94
N HIS A 281 -27.43 8.13 0.43
CA HIS A 281 -27.18 9.57 0.63
C HIS A 281 -27.06 10.29 -0.72
N ASP A 282 -28.11 11.03 -1.11
CA ASP A 282 -28.13 11.91 -2.29
C ASP A 282 -27.85 13.36 -1.88
N GLU A 283 -26.63 13.61 -1.40
CA GLU A 283 -26.20 14.97 -1.05
C GLU A 283 -25.79 15.76 -2.31
N PRO A 284 -26.24 17.03 -2.46
CA PRO A 284 -25.80 17.90 -3.54
C PRO A 284 -24.28 18.05 -3.57
N GLY A 285 -23.67 17.92 -4.76
CA GLY A 285 -22.21 18.03 -4.93
C GLY A 285 -21.43 16.73 -4.72
N THR A 286 -22.10 15.63 -4.36
CA THR A 286 -21.48 14.29 -4.36
C THR A 286 -21.50 13.66 -5.76
N PHE A 287 -20.53 12.78 -6.04
CA PHE A 287 -20.52 12.03 -7.30
C PHE A 287 -19.96 10.62 -7.14
N ASP A 288 -20.35 9.70 -8.03
CA ASP A 288 -19.83 8.33 -8.09
C ASP A 288 -18.57 8.29 -8.96
N ILE A 289 -17.45 7.83 -8.39
CA ILE A 289 -16.17 7.68 -9.11
C ILE A 289 -16.11 6.38 -9.93
N ARG A 290 -16.96 5.38 -9.66
CA ARG A 290 -16.92 4.06 -10.33
C ARG A 290 -16.96 4.12 -11.86
N PRO A 291 -17.74 5.01 -12.52
CA PRO A 291 -17.71 5.14 -13.99
C PRO A 291 -16.34 5.54 -14.55
N PHE A 292 -15.50 6.18 -13.73
CA PHE A 292 -14.18 6.63 -14.11
C PHE A 292 -13.10 5.60 -13.81
N LEU A 293 -13.30 4.72 -12.82
CA LEU A 293 -12.33 3.66 -12.49
C LEU A 293 -11.98 2.81 -13.73
N PRO A 294 -10.74 2.30 -13.83
CA PRO A 294 -10.35 1.45 -14.94
C PRO A 294 -11.25 0.22 -14.99
N LYS A 295 -11.56 -0.28 -16.19
CA LYS A 295 -12.32 -1.53 -16.35
C LYS A 295 -11.43 -2.78 -16.32
N ALA A 296 -10.12 -2.59 -16.31
CA ALA A 296 -9.13 -3.66 -16.30
C ALA A 296 -9.18 -4.49 -15.03
N ASP A 297 -9.00 -5.81 -15.18
CA ASP A 297 -8.87 -6.77 -14.09
C ASP A 297 -7.43 -6.83 -13.55
N GLN A 298 -6.54 -5.95 -14.01
CA GLN A 298 -5.14 -5.83 -13.61
C GLN A 298 -4.78 -4.40 -13.19
N GLY A 299 -3.55 -4.19 -12.71
CA GLY A 299 -3.06 -2.88 -12.25
C GLY A 299 -3.44 -2.52 -10.82
N ALA A 300 -3.05 -1.33 -10.39
CA ALA A 300 -3.24 -0.83 -9.03
C ALA A 300 -3.96 0.53 -9.02
N VAL A 301 -4.88 0.70 -8.08
CA VAL A 301 -5.62 1.93 -7.85
C VAL A 301 -5.39 2.40 -6.42
N LEU A 302 -4.96 3.65 -6.26
CA LEU A 302 -4.84 4.29 -4.95
C LEU A 302 -5.81 5.46 -4.88
N ILE A 303 -6.70 5.49 -3.90
CA ILE A 303 -7.68 6.57 -3.71
C ILE A 303 -7.35 7.30 -2.41
N THR A 304 -7.30 8.63 -2.42
CA THR A 304 -7.25 9.43 -1.18
C THR A 304 -8.59 10.12 -0.94
N THR A 305 -9.08 10.09 0.30
CA THR A 305 -10.40 10.67 0.67
C THR A 305 -10.46 11.08 2.14
N ARG A 306 -11.31 12.05 2.48
CA ARG A 306 -11.70 12.32 3.87
C ARG A 306 -12.73 11.34 4.43
N SER A 307 -13.46 10.63 3.57
CA SER A 307 -14.53 9.73 3.98
C SER A 307 -13.99 8.36 4.38
N SER A 308 -14.16 7.98 5.64
CA SER A 308 -13.89 6.62 6.13
C SER A 308 -14.95 5.59 5.69
N GLN A 309 -16.05 6.05 5.09
CA GLN A 309 -17.17 5.20 4.68
C GLN A 309 -17.01 4.66 3.26
N LEU A 310 -15.97 5.06 2.53
CA LEU A 310 -15.77 4.66 1.14
C LEU A 310 -15.32 3.20 1.03
N GLN A 311 -16.22 2.33 0.55
CA GLN A 311 -15.98 0.90 0.35
C GLN A 311 -15.65 0.57 -1.11
N LEU A 312 -14.47 0.98 -1.59
CA LEU A 312 -14.00 0.72 -2.97
C LEU A 312 -12.71 -0.12 -3.05
N GLY A 313 -12.15 -0.51 -1.91
CA GLY A 313 -10.88 -1.23 -1.81
C GLY A 313 -10.48 -1.46 -0.36
N HIS A 314 -9.24 -1.89 -0.14
CA HIS A 314 -8.67 -2.06 1.18
C HIS A 314 -8.50 -0.70 1.89
N PRO A 315 -9.11 -0.46 3.05
CA PRO A 315 -9.01 0.82 3.74
C PRO A 315 -7.65 0.96 4.44
N VAL A 316 -6.99 2.11 4.24
CA VAL A 316 -5.73 2.48 4.89
C VAL A 316 -5.97 3.75 5.71
N ALA A 317 -5.97 3.63 7.03
CA ALA A 317 -6.34 4.74 7.91
C ALA A 317 -5.14 5.63 8.27
N VAL A 318 -5.16 6.88 7.82
CA VAL A 318 -4.15 7.89 8.18
C VAL A 318 -4.57 8.63 9.44
N LYS A 319 -3.85 8.39 10.53
CA LYS A 319 -4.09 8.98 11.86
C LYS A 319 -3.14 10.14 12.15
N LYS A 320 -3.24 10.79 13.31
CA LYS A 320 -2.24 11.76 13.80
C LYS A 320 -0.86 11.10 13.94
N LEU A 321 0.21 11.90 13.87
CA LEU A 321 1.55 11.42 14.21
C LEU A 321 1.60 11.18 15.72
N ARG A 322 1.96 9.97 16.13
CA ARG A 322 2.00 9.58 17.55
C ARG A 322 3.36 9.81 18.19
N ASP A 323 4.41 9.72 17.39
CA ASP A 323 5.77 9.98 17.83
C ASP A 323 6.03 11.49 17.77
N ILE A 324 6.28 12.08 18.92
CA ILE A 324 6.57 13.51 19.06
C ILE A 324 7.83 13.90 18.27
N GLU A 325 8.79 12.99 18.09
CA GLU A 325 10.00 13.31 17.32
C GLU A 325 9.67 13.53 15.84
N HIS A 326 8.66 12.86 15.29
CA HIS A 326 8.17 13.18 13.94
C HIS A 326 7.54 14.59 13.87
N SER A 327 6.83 15.00 14.92
CA SER A 327 6.25 16.35 15.00
C SER A 327 7.31 17.43 15.10
N LEU A 328 8.32 17.20 15.94
CA LEU A 328 9.49 18.08 16.09
C LEU A 328 10.31 18.14 14.80
N GLU A 329 10.45 17.03 14.07
CA GLU A 329 11.12 17.02 12.78
C GLU A 329 10.38 17.89 11.76
N ILE A 330 9.05 17.79 11.66
CA ILE A 330 8.26 18.66 10.78
C ILE A 330 8.49 20.13 11.15
N LEU A 331 8.35 20.48 12.43
CA LEU A 331 8.56 21.85 12.92
C LEU A 331 9.99 22.35 12.65
N SER A 332 10.99 21.53 12.88
CA SER A 332 12.40 21.86 12.64
C SER A 332 12.64 22.19 11.17
N ARG A 333 12.16 21.33 10.27
CA ARG A 333 12.31 21.51 8.82
C ARG A 333 11.58 22.74 8.31
N THR A 334 10.35 22.98 8.74
CA THR A 334 9.55 24.11 8.23
C THR A 334 9.94 25.44 8.86
N SER A 335 10.41 25.47 10.11
CA SER A 335 10.96 26.67 10.77
C SER A 335 12.41 26.97 10.41
N ARG A 336 13.14 25.98 9.87
CA ARG A 336 14.59 25.99 9.63
C ARG A 336 15.38 26.25 10.92
N ARG A 337 14.93 25.66 12.02
CA ARG A 337 15.58 25.70 13.33
C ARG A 337 15.99 24.28 13.71
N ASP A 338 17.19 24.13 14.28
CA ASP A 338 17.75 22.85 14.70
C ASP A 338 17.65 22.67 16.22
N GLY A 339 17.84 21.44 16.70
CA GLY A 339 17.95 21.15 18.14
C GLY A 339 16.63 21.17 18.91
N LEU A 340 15.48 21.16 18.22
CA LEU A 340 14.14 21.26 18.83
C LEU A 340 13.85 20.14 19.85
N SER A 341 14.47 18.97 19.74
CA SER A 341 14.27 17.89 20.70
C SER A 341 14.74 18.25 22.12
N LEU A 342 15.64 19.22 22.27
CA LEU A 342 16.13 19.74 23.56
C LEU A 342 15.42 21.03 24.02
N ASP A 343 14.59 21.62 23.15
CA ASP A 343 13.86 22.86 23.43
C ASP A 343 12.49 22.52 24.03
N ALA A 344 12.29 22.89 25.30
CA ALA A 344 11.05 22.61 26.02
C ALA A 344 9.83 23.31 25.38
N ASP A 345 9.99 24.51 24.84
CA ASP A 345 8.89 25.27 24.23
C ASP A 345 8.51 24.69 22.88
N ALA A 346 9.49 24.19 22.10
CA ALA A 346 9.23 23.47 20.87
C ALA A 346 8.45 22.16 21.12
N ARG A 347 8.81 21.41 22.18
CA ARG A 347 8.06 20.21 22.60
C ARG A 347 6.64 20.53 23.04
N ASN A 348 6.47 21.57 23.87
CA ASN A 348 5.16 22.04 24.29
C ASN A 348 4.27 22.44 23.11
N LEU A 349 4.84 23.13 22.12
CA LEU A 349 4.11 23.47 20.90
C LEU A 349 3.76 22.24 20.06
N ALA A 350 4.68 21.29 19.90
CA ALA A 350 4.44 20.05 19.16
C ALA A 350 3.31 19.22 19.79
N ASP A 351 3.29 19.12 21.12
CA ASP A 351 2.24 18.46 21.89
C ASP A 351 0.89 19.17 21.75
N GLU A 352 0.88 20.51 21.83
CA GLU A 352 -0.35 21.31 21.66
C GLU A 352 -0.94 21.19 20.25
N LEU A 353 -0.10 20.99 19.23
CA LEU A 353 -0.52 20.75 17.85
C LEU A 353 -0.86 19.28 17.56
N ASP A 354 -0.76 18.41 18.57
CA ASP A 354 -1.32 17.05 18.63
C ASP A 354 -0.99 16.18 17.39
N GLY A 355 0.26 16.27 16.92
CA GLY A 355 0.72 15.44 15.81
C GLY A 355 0.03 15.70 14.47
N LEU A 356 -0.62 16.86 14.28
CA LEU A 356 -1.30 17.25 13.04
C LEU A 356 -0.31 17.80 12.02
N PRO A 357 0.00 17.08 10.92
CA PRO A 357 1.10 17.45 10.02
C PRO A 357 0.93 18.84 9.39
N LEU A 358 -0.28 19.19 8.94
CA LEU A 358 -0.52 20.49 8.33
C LEU A 358 -0.47 21.64 9.36
N ALA A 359 -0.90 21.43 10.60
CA ALA A 359 -0.81 22.44 11.66
C ALA A 359 0.65 22.70 12.04
N LEU A 360 1.44 21.62 12.22
CA LEU A 360 2.88 21.68 12.48
C LEU A 360 3.64 22.38 11.34
N ALA A 361 3.35 22.01 10.08
CA ALA A 361 3.99 22.63 8.93
C ALA A 361 3.66 24.12 8.82
N THR A 362 2.40 24.51 9.09
CA THR A 362 1.95 25.91 9.07
C THR A 362 2.62 26.72 10.18
N ALA A 363 2.66 26.18 11.41
CA ALA A 363 3.33 26.82 12.54
C ALA A 363 4.82 27.04 12.29
N GLY A 364 5.53 26.01 11.82
CA GLY A 364 6.95 26.16 11.51
C GLY A 364 7.19 27.12 10.34
N ALA A 365 6.36 27.11 9.28
CA ALA A 365 6.47 28.07 8.19
C ALA A 365 6.26 29.53 8.66
N TYR A 366 5.35 29.77 9.61
CA TYR A 366 5.20 31.07 10.26
C TYR A 366 6.48 31.46 11.02
N LEU A 367 6.98 30.57 11.87
CA LEU A 367 8.19 30.77 12.68
C LEU A 367 9.48 30.92 11.85
N HIS A 368 9.45 30.52 10.58
CA HIS A 368 10.53 30.81 9.64
C HIS A 368 10.55 32.27 9.19
N LEU A 369 9.37 32.86 9.01
CA LEU A 369 9.20 34.21 8.46
C LEU A 369 9.10 35.29 9.54
N VAL A 370 8.60 34.92 10.73
CA VAL A 370 8.39 35.82 11.86
C VAL A 370 9.38 35.45 12.97
N PRO A 371 10.11 36.41 13.54
CA PRO A 371 11.16 36.16 14.52
C PRO A 371 10.63 35.85 15.93
N ASP A 372 9.49 35.19 16.03
CA ASP A 372 8.89 34.77 17.30
C ASP A 372 9.60 33.51 17.84
N SER A 373 9.65 33.40 19.16
CA SER A 373 10.00 32.16 19.86
C SER A 373 8.86 31.13 19.79
N PHE A 374 9.17 29.86 20.07
CA PHE A 374 8.14 28.82 20.17
C PHE A 374 7.13 29.12 21.28
N ALA A 375 7.58 29.72 22.40
CA ALA A 375 6.72 30.14 23.50
C ALA A 375 5.72 31.23 23.09
N GLU A 376 6.19 32.28 22.40
CA GLU A 376 5.33 33.37 21.91
C GLU A 376 4.30 32.88 20.90
N TYR A 377 4.71 31.98 19.99
CA TYR A 377 3.77 31.37 19.04
C TYR A 377 2.75 30.48 19.74
N LEU A 378 3.17 29.67 20.71
CA LEU A 378 2.26 28.83 21.50
C LEU A 378 1.22 29.66 22.25
N GLN A 379 1.62 30.80 22.82
CA GLN A 379 0.69 31.73 23.44
C GLN A 379 -0.32 32.27 22.42
N SER A 380 0.15 32.78 21.29
CA SER A 380 -0.70 33.28 20.19
C SER A 380 -1.68 32.22 19.68
N TYR A 381 -1.24 30.96 19.63
CA TYR A 381 -2.07 29.81 19.27
C TYR A 381 -3.19 29.58 20.27
N LYS A 382 -2.89 29.57 21.57
CA LYS A 382 -3.88 29.40 22.64
C LYS A 382 -4.92 30.52 22.64
N GLU A 383 -4.48 31.76 22.40
CA GLU A 383 -5.37 32.92 22.26
C GLU A 383 -6.29 32.78 21.05
N SER A 384 -5.76 32.44 19.87
CA SER A 384 -6.55 32.22 18.66
C SER A 384 -7.53 31.04 18.82
N TRP A 385 -7.12 29.96 19.49
CA TRP A 385 -7.96 28.82 19.78
C TRP A 385 -9.15 29.22 20.66
N ALA A 386 -8.89 29.95 21.75
CA ALA A 386 -9.92 30.41 22.68
C ALA A 386 -10.93 31.34 22.01
N GLN A 387 -10.47 32.23 21.12
CA GLN A 387 -11.35 33.10 20.32
C GLN A 387 -12.26 32.30 19.39
N LEU A 388 -11.71 31.36 18.62
CA LEU A 388 -12.50 30.49 17.72
C LEU A 388 -13.56 29.68 18.49
N GLN A 389 -13.23 29.22 19.69
CA GLN A 389 -14.18 28.50 20.54
C GLN A 389 -15.36 29.37 20.99
N GLN A 390 -15.15 30.67 21.17
CA GLN A 390 -16.21 31.62 21.53
C GLN A 390 -17.05 32.03 20.32
N ASP A 391 -16.39 32.33 19.20
CA ASP A 391 -17.04 32.86 17.99
C ASP A 391 -17.81 31.79 17.22
N THR A 392 -17.38 30.53 17.29
CA THR A 392 -17.98 29.44 16.51
C THR A 392 -18.12 28.15 17.33
N PRO A 393 -18.95 28.14 18.39
CA PRO A 393 -19.05 27.00 19.30
C PRO A 393 -19.63 25.74 18.64
N GLN A 394 -20.39 25.89 17.55
CA GLN A 394 -21.09 24.81 16.85
C GLN A 394 -20.30 24.16 15.71
N LEU A 395 -19.15 24.72 15.30
CA LEU A 395 -18.35 24.15 14.22
C LEU A 395 -16.99 23.64 14.70
N LEU A 396 -16.45 22.75 13.86
CA LEU A 396 -15.08 22.26 13.79
C LEU A 396 -14.76 21.13 14.77
N SER A 397 -14.30 20.00 14.21
CA SER A 397 -13.55 18.98 14.95
C SER A 397 -12.31 19.60 15.59
N TYR A 398 -11.70 18.93 16.57
CA TYR A 398 -10.44 19.41 17.17
C TYR A 398 -9.39 19.68 16.09
N GLU A 399 -9.30 18.80 15.09
CA GLU A 399 -8.37 18.87 13.98
C GLU A 399 -8.61 20.11 13.12
N ASP A 400 -9.87 20.41 12.82
CA ASP A 400 -10.20 21.62 12.08
C ASP A 400 -9.83 22.86 12.90
N ARG A 401 -10.14 22.90 14.21
CA ARG A 401 -9.80 24.05 15.07
C ARG A 401 -8.30 24.32 15.14
N ALA A 402 -7.48 23.27 15.20
CA ALA A 402 -6.02 23.43 15.23
C ALA A 402 -5.51 24.06 13.91
N LEU A 403 -6.06 23.60 12.78
CA LEU A 403 -5.75 24.17 11.47
C LEU A 403 -6.23 25.62 11.34
N TYR A 404 -7.45 25.93 11.75
CA TYR A 404 -7.98 27.28 11.72
C TYR A 404 -7.20 28.23 12.62
N SER A 405 -6.76 27.78 13.79
CA SER A 405 -5.96 28.60 14.72
C SER A 405 -4.61 28.97 14.12
N THR A 406 -3.87 27.98 13.58
CA THR A 406 -2.58 28.25 12.90
C THR A 406 -2.72 29.14 11.66
N TRP A 407 -3.80 28.95 10.88
CA TRP A 407 -4.13 29.81 9.75
C TRP A 407 -4.47 31.24 10.18
N ASN A 408 -5.28 31.42 11.22
CA ASN A 408 -5.73 32.72 11.70
C ASN A 408 -4.57 33.57 12.23
N ILE A 409 -3.60 32.97 12.94
CA ILE A 409 -2.36 33.66 13.35
C ILE A 409 -1.62 34.21 12.12
N SER A 410 -1.44 33.38 11.10
CA SER A 410 -0.77 33.76 9.85
C SER A 410 -1.54 34.86 9.10
N LEU A 411 -2.86 34.73 9.00
CA LEU A 411 -3.73 35.71 8.35
C LEU A 411 -3.74 37.06 9.09
N ASN A 412 -3.75 37.04 10.42
CA ASN A 412 -3.68 38.25 11.25
C ASN A 412 -2.35 38.97 11.06
N HIS A 413 -1.24 38.24 10.97
CA HIS A 413 0.06 38.81 10.66
C HIS A 413 0.08 39.46 9.26
N VAL A 414 -0.44 38.77 8.24
CA VAL A 414 -0.58 39.34 6.88
C VAL A 414 -1.44 40.61 6.92
N LYS A 415 -2.54 40.61 7.68
CA LYS A 415 -3.45 41.77 7.81
C LYS A 415 -2.76 42.98 8.46
N GLN A 416 -1.85 42.77 9.41
CA GLN A 416 -1.03 43.83 10.00
C GLN A 416 -0.04 44.44 9.00
N GLN A 417 0.50 43.62 8.09
CA GLN A 417 1.41 44.10 7.04
C GLN A 417 0.66 44.75 5.85
N SER A 418 -0.45 44.15 5.42
CA SER A 418 -1.27 44.61 4.29
C SER A 418 -2.70 44.12 4.40
N SER A 419 -3.62 45.05 4.65
CA SER A 419 -5.06 44.76 4.69
C SER A 419 -5.62 44.32 3.33
N LEU A 420 -5.00 44.74 2.22
CA LEU A 420 -5.36 44.31 0.87
C LEU A 420 -4.94 42.87 0.59
N ALA A 421 -3.74 42.46 1.01
CA ALA A 421 -3.27 41.08 0.86
C ALA A 421 -4.12 40.11 1.68
N ALA A 422 -4.49 40.47 2.90
CA ALA A 422 -5.39 39.66 3.72
C ALA A 422 -6.78 39.49 3.08
N LYS A 423 -7.33 40.53 2.44
CA LYS A 423 -8.60 40.43 1.70
C LYS A 423 -8.51 39.48 0.51
N LEU A 424 -7.37 39.44 -0.20
CA LEU A 424 -7.16 38.51 -1.31
C LEU A 424 -7.13 37.04 -0.85
N LEU A 425 -6.61 36.76 0.34
CA LEU A 425 -6.58 35.41 0.91
C LEU A 425 -7.93 34.93 1.49
N GLN A 426 -8.90 35.84 1.60
CA GLN A 426 -10.27 35.56 2.06
C GLN A 426 -11.27 35.37 0.92
N LEU A 427 -10.85 35.60 -0.34
CA LEU A 427 -11.60 35.30 -1.56
C LEU A 427 -11.43 33.84 -1.93
#